data_AF-A0A7Y2XS77-F1
#
_entry.id   AF-A0A7Y2XS77-F1
#
_cell.length_a   1.000
_cell.length_b   1.000
_cell.length_c   1.000
_cell.angle_alpha   90.00
_cell.angle_beta   90.00
_cell.angle_gamma   90.00
#
_symmetry.space_group_name_H-M   'P 1'
#
loop_
_entity.id
_entity.type
_entity.pdbx_description
1 polymer ?
#
loop_
_entity_poly.entity_id
_entity_poly.type
_entity_poly.pdbx_seq_one_letter_code
_entity_poly.pdbx_strand_id
1 'polypeptide(L)'
;MSKNYKKASFTLSIVTLVICTALFTACDTGQETSQTSTGTTAGPRTSVPTEDPVTAGEDAIDEAEYRRHIETLASDEFGGRAPASPGEVLTVDYLTQVFKDLGLEPGNGDSYVQEVPLASVNLVNKPELVFSGGEGEDMKLAYIEDQVVWTRQQVAEVAIDNSELIFVGYGISAPERDWDDYAGVDVAGKTVVILVNDPGFATQDPDLFNGNAMTYYGRWTYKFDEAARRGAAGAIIIHDTRPAAYGWSTVVNSWTGPQFALVLPDKGANLANVEGWITKDHARTLFAKAGLDLDEMYAKARQPGFKAVAMGMKASTELFNEAENVTSRNVTAVVK
;
A
#
# COMPACT_ATOMS: atom_id res chain seq x y z
N MET A 1 42.11 -13.19 -33.27
CA MET A 1 40.64 -13.28 -33.28
C MET A 1 40.14 -12.53 -32.05
N SER A 2 40.02 -11.19 -32.11
CA SER A 2 38.88 -10.38 -32.59
C SER A 2 37.60 -10.49 -31.76
N LYS A 3 37.29 -9.43 -31.01
CA LYS A 3 36.03 -8.64 -31.01
C LYS A 3 36.08 -7.65 -29.82
N ASN A 4 36.58 -6.42 -29.98
CA ASN A 4 35.88 -5.21 -30.44
C ASN A 4 34.51 -4.95 -29.79
N TYR A 5 34.50 -4.20 -28.68
CA TYR A 5 33.33 -3.46 -28.20
C TYR A 5 33.40 -2.03 -28.74
N LYS A 6 32.45 -1.67 -29.60
CA LYS A 6 32.24 -0.30 -30.10
C LYS A 6 31.46 0.50 -29.06
N LYS A 7 31.98 1.67 -28.69
CA LYS A 7 31.22 2.73 -27.98
C LYS A 7 30.22 3.35 -28.97
N ALA A 8 28.94 3.38 -28.61
CA ALA A 8 27.92 4.15 -29.31
C ALA A 8 27.81 5.53 -28.65
N SER A 9 28.02 6.57 -29.46
CA SER A 9 27.82 7.98 -29.11
C SER A 9 26.38 8.34 -29.41
N PHE A 10 25.64 8.89 -28.45
CA PHE A 10 24.29 9.41 -28.65
C PHE A 10 24.38 10.94 -28.78
N THR A 11 24.10 11.43 -29.98
CA THR A 11 24.02 12.86 -30.30
C THR A 11 22.57 13.30 -30.12
N LEU A 12 22.31 14.24 -29.20
CA LEU A 12 20.98 14.82 -28.97
C LEU A 12 20.83 16.05 -29.87
N SER A 13 19.97 15.95 -30.89
CA SER A 13 19.59 17.09 -31.75
C SER A 13 18.58 17.98 -31.03
N ILE A 14 18.98 19.23 -30.79
CA ILE A 14 18.13 20.33 -30.31
C ILE A 14 17.29 20.84 -31.49
N VAL A 15 15.97 20.81 -31.36
CA VAL A 15 15.04 21.49 -32.28
C VAL A 15 14.63 22.81 -31.64
N THR A 16 15.17 23.89 -32.20
CA THR A 16 14.83 25.28 -31.90
C THR A 16 13.51 25.66 -32.58
N LEU A 17 12.54 26.20 -31.83
CA LEU A 17 11.37 26.88 -32.37
C LEU A 17 11.38 28.34 -31.90
N VAL A 18 11.52 29.26 -32.86
CA VAL A 18 11.42 30.72 -32.74
C VAL A 18 10.13 31.16 -33.46
N ILE A 19 9.67 32.38 -33.16
CA ILE A 19 8.67 33.25 -33.87
C ILE A 19 7.36 33.37 -33.05
N CYS A 20 6.74 34.52 -32.76
CA CYS A 20 6.86 35.90 -33.25
C CYS A 20 6.35 36.91 -32.20
N THR A 21 6.97 38.09 -32.16
CA THR A 21 6.45 39.34 -31.57
C THR A 21 5.41 40.00 -32.48
N ALA A 22 4.39 40.62 -31.89
CA ALA A 22 3.56 41.65 -32.54
C ALA A 22 3.26 42.77 -31.55
N LEU A 23 3.75 43.97 -31.88
CA LEU A 23 3.50 45.26 -31.25
C LEU A 23 2.11 45.79 -31.63
N PHE A 24 1.40 46.39 -30.67
CA PHE A 24 0.41 47.43 -30.96
C PHE A 24 0.58 48.59 -29.97
N THR A 25 1.10 49.70 -30.49
CA THR A 25 1.02 51.04 -29.93
C THR A 25 -0.28 51.70 -30.39
N ALA A 26 -1.01 52.34 -29.47
CA ALA A 26 -1.89 53.46 -29.78
C ALA A 26 -1.90 54.46 -28.61
N CYS A 27 -1.63 55.71 -28.94
CA CYS A 27 -1.66 56.88 -28.08
C CYS A 27 -3.09 57.24 -27.67
N ASP A 28 -3.26 57.80 -26.48
CA ASP A 28 -4.17 58.94 -26.32
C ASP A 28 -3.62 59.94 -25.29
N THR A 29 -3.92 61.19 -25.57
CA THR A 29 -3.32 62.44 -25.11
C THR A 29 -4.24 63.07 -24.07
N GLY A 30 -3.73 63.44 -22.91
CA GLY A 30 -4.48 64.19 -21.90
C GLY A 30 -3.55 65.10 -21.09
N GLN A 31 -3.82 66.40 -21.15
CA GLN A 31 -2.93 67.50 -20.79
C GLN A 31 -2.60 67.68 -19.30
N GLU A 32 -1.43 68.31 -19.14
CA GLU A 32 -0.82 68.99 -18.00
C GLU A 32 -1.76 69.60 -16.94
N THR A 33 -1.36 69.46 -15.67
CA THR A 33 -1.18 70.63 -14.79
C THR A 33 0.04 70.43 -13.90
N SER A 34 1.01 71.33 -14.06
CA SER A 34 2.20 71.45 -13.22
C SER A 34 1.86 72.11 -11.88
N GLN A 35 2.28 71.49 -10.78
CA GLN A 35 2.60 72.21 -9.55
C GLN A 35 3.97 71.77 -9.02
N THR A 36 4.85 72.75 -8.98
CA THR A 36 6.22 72.70 -8.48
C THR A 36 6.23 72.54 -6.96
N SER A 37 6.93 71.53 -6.43
CA SER A 37 7.53 71.64 -5.10
C SER A 37 8.92 71.02 -5.11
N THR A 38 9.89 71.93 -4.89
CA THR A 38 11.19 71.81 -4.22
C THR A 38 11.81 70.43 -4.00
N GLY A 39 13.09 70.35 -4.36
CA GLY A 39 13.85 69.10 -4.43
C GLY A 39 14.23 68.47 -3.10
N THR A 40 14.53 67.19 -3.20
CA THR A 40 15.50 66.46 -2.38
C THR A 40 16.02 65.32 -3.24
N THR A 41 17.32 65.31 -3.49
CA THR A 41 18.03 64.27 -4.23
C THR A 41 17.86 62.95 -3.48
N ALA A 42 16.95 62.09 -3.96
CA ALA A 42 16.86 60.71 -3.50
C ALA A 42 18.07 59.96 -4.06
N GLY A 43 18.96 59.51 -3.17
CA GLY A 43 20.02 58.56 -3.50
C GLY A 43 19.44 57.27 -4.12
N PRO A 44 20.28 56.44 -4.74
CA PRO A 44 19.80 55.26 -5.46
C PRO A 44 19.03 54.38 -4.48
N ARG A 45 17.71 54.26 -4.69
CA ARG A 45 16.91 53.24 -4.03
C ARG A 45 17.39 51.93 -4.58
N THR A 46 18.18 51.22 -3.78
CA THR A 46 18.49 49.81 -3.99
C THR A 46 17.15 49.08 -4.05
N SER A 47 16.72 48.74 -5.26
CA SER A 47 15.63 47.80 -5.47
C SER A 47 16.12 46.46 -4.95
N VAL A 48 15.66 46.07 -3.77
CA VAL A 48 15.80 44.69 -3.30
C VAL A 48 15.03 43.83 -4.31
N PRO A 49 15.67 42.89 -5.02
CA PRO A 49 14.94 41.93 -5.83
C PRO A 49 14.07 41.14 -4.85
N THR A 50 12.76 41.28 -4.96
CA THR A 50 11.85 40.32 -4.33
C THR A 50 11.86 39.14 -5.30
N GLU A 51 12.74 38.18 -5.07
CA GLU A 51 12.66 36.90 -5.77
C GLU A 51 11.25 36.33 -5.56
N ASP A 52 10.68 35.80 -6.63
CA ASP A 52 9.44 35.03 -6.56
C ASP A 52 9.63 33.93 -5.50
N PRO A 53 8.74 33.79 -4.49
CA PRO A 53 8.87 32.77 -3.47
C PRO A 53 9.03 31.35 -4.02
N VAL A 54 8.55 31.08 -5.25
CA VAL A 54 8.79 29.81 -5.93
C VAL A 54 10.27 29.66 -6.29
N THR A 55 10.86 30.67 -6.95
CA THR A 55 12.28 30.66 -7.32
C THR A 55 13.19 30.66 -6.10
N ALA A 56 12.87 31.44 -5.06
CA ALA A 56 13.61 31.41 -3.80
C ALA A 56 13.52 30.03 -3.11
N GLY A 57 12.37 29.34 -3.24
CA GLY A 57 12.21 27.98 -2.77
C GLY A 57 13.02 26.97 -3.56
N GLU A 58 13.06 27.09 -4.89
CA GLU A 58 13.87 26.24 -5.78
C GLU A 58 15.37 26.42 -5.50
N ASP A 59 15.84 27.65 -5.34
CA ASP A 59 17.23 27.98 -5.07
C ASP A 59 17.67 27.57 -3.65
N ALA A 60 16.72 27.44 -2.72
CA ALA A 60 16.98 26.96 -1.36
C ALA A 60 17.12 25.43 -1.26
N ILE A 61 16.79 24.67 -2.32
CA ILE A 61 16.95 23.22 -2.32
C ILE A 61 18.44 22.88 -2.45
N ASP A 62 19.04 22.42 -1.35
CA ASP A 62 20.44 22.00 -1.31
C ASP A 62 20.58 20.47 -1.34
N GLU A 63 21.41 19.98 -2.26
CA GLU A 63 21.69 18.55 -2.42
C GLU A 63 22.42 17.96 -1.20
N ALA A 64 23.33 18.72 -0.59
CA ALA A 64 24.09 18.25 0.55
C ALA A 64 23.19 18.11 1.80
N GLU A 65 22.28 19.05 2.03
CA GLU A 65 21.27 18.96 3.09
C GLU A 65 20.33 17.76 2.87
N TYR A 66 19.78 17.61 1.67
CA TYR A 66 18.91 16.47 1.35
C TYR A 66 19.61 15.13 1.57
N ARG A 67 20.86 15.01 1.09
CA ARG A 67 21.70 13.82 1.28
C ARG A 67 21.93 13.52 2.76
N ARG A 68 22.27 14.54 3.56
CA ARG A 68 22.49 14.40 5.01
C ARG A 68 21.26 13.81 5.72
N HIS A 69 20.06 14.27 5.38
CA HIS A 69 18.82 13.72 5.96
C HIS A 69 18.64 12.24 5.64
N ILE A 70 18.84 11.86 4.39
CA ILE A 70 18.75 10.45 3.96
C ILE A 70 19.79 9.59 4.68
N GLU A 71 21.05 10.01 4.67
CA GLU A 71 22.14 9.26 5.29
C GLU A 71 21.93 9.07 6.80
N THR A 72 21.44 10.09 7.50
CA THR A 72 21.15 10.00 8.93
C THR A 72 20.02 9.01 9.19
N LEU A 73 18.87 9.19 8.53
CA LEU A 73 17.68 8.36 8.75
C LEU A 73 17.83 6.91 8.28
N ALA A 74 18.78 6.64 7.38
CA ALA A 74 19.09 5.30 6.87
C ALA A 74 20.37 4.70 7.48
N SER A 75 20.97 5.37 8.48
CA SER A 75 22.19 4.90 9.12
C SER A 75 21.96 3.63 9.96
N ASP A 76 23.03 2.87 10.16
CA ASP A 76 23.04 1.70 11.05
C ASP A 76 22.64 2.06 12.49
N GLU A 77 22.95 3.29 12.93
CA GLU A 77 22.56 3.81 14.25
C GLU A 77 21.03 3.83 14.43
N PHE A 78 20.30 4.23 13.39
CA PHE A 78 18.84 4.27 13.44
C PHE A 78 18.24 2.87 13.33
N GLY A 79 18.89 1.95 12.60
CA GLY A 79 18.50 0.54 12.56
C GLY A 79 17.09 0.26 11.99
N GLY A 80 16.46 1.26 11.37
CA GLY A 80 15.07 1.22 10.91
C GLY A 80 14.20 2.27 11.60
N ARG A 81 12.90 2.29 11.26
CA ARG A 81 11.93 3.29 11.76
C ARG A 81 10.56 2.66 12.03
N ALA A 82 10.56 1.39 12.46
CA ALA A 82 9.32 0.67 12.76
C ALA A 82 8.65 1.28 14.01
N PRO A 83 7.31 1.30 14.10
CA PRO A 83 6.61 1.76 15.29
C PRO A 83 7.11 1.06 16.57
N ALA A 84 7.19 1.81 17.66
CA ALA A 84 7.64 1.33 18.98
C ALA A 84 9.06 0.74 19.02
N SER A 85 9.88 0.96 17.99
CA SER A 85 11.29 0.54 17.97
C SER A 85 12.23 1.63 18.51
N PRO A 86 13.46 1.29 18.91
CA PRO A 86 14.48 2.28 19.23
C PRO A 86 14.72 3.30 18.09
N GLY A 87 14.65 2.84 16.83
CA GLY A 87 14.81 3.68 15.66
C GLY A 87 13.69 4.70 15.45
N GLU A 88 12.47 4.41 15.91
CA GLU A 88 11.39 5.42 15.95
C GLU A 88 11.75 6.55 16.90
N VAL A 89 12.28 6.25 18.09
CA VAL A 89 12.67 7.27 19.08
C VAL A 89 13.71 8.22 18.48
N LEU A 90 14.78 7.66 17.90
CA LEU A 90 15.82 8.44 17.21
C LEU A 90 15.26 9.29 16.07
N THR A 91 14.31 8.74 15.30
CA THR A 91 13.65 9.45 14.20
C THR A 91 12.79 10.61 14.70
N VAL A 92 12.01 10.40 15.75
CA VAL A 92 11.16 11.44 16.33
C VAL A 92 12.00 12.59 16.88
N ASP A 93 13.08 12.27 17.60
CA ASP A 93 14.01 13.26 18.14
C ASP A 93 14.69 14.04 17.01
N TYR A 94 15.15 13.35 15.98
CA TYR A 94 15.76 13.96 14.80
C TYR A 94 14.82 14.95 14.10
N LEU A 95 13.59 14.53 13.78
CA LEU A 95 12.61 15.38 13.12
C LEU A 95 12.22 16.59 13.98
N THR A 96 12.05 16.37 15.29
CA THR A 96 11.76 17.44 16.25
C THR A 96 12.88 18.47 16.29
N GLN A 97 14.14 18.03 16.26
CA GLN A 97 15.29 18.93 16.24
C GLN A 97 15.35 19.73 14.94
N VAL A 98 15.14 19.08 13.79
CA VAL A 98 15.08 19.76 12.48
C VAL A 98 13.99 20.84 12.47
N PHE A 99 12.80 20.57 13.00
CA PHE A 99 11.73 21.57 13.10
C PHE A 99 12.10 22.77 13.98
N LYS A 100 12.78 22.52 15.10
CA LYS A 100 13.27 23.60 15.97
C LYS A 100 14.35 24.44 15.30
N ASP A 101 15.29 23.81 14.61
CA ASP A 101 16.37 24.51 13.90
C ASP A 101 15.84 25.40 12.76
N LEU A 102 14.73 24.98 12.14
CA LEU A 102 13.99 25.77 11.14
C LEU A 102 13.09 26.87 11.76
N GLY A 103 13.02 26.98 13.10
CA GLY A 103 12.18 27.96 13.78
C GLY A 103 10.68 27.70 13.69
N LEU A 104 10.28 26.46 13.37
CA LEU A 104 8.87 26.08 13.31
C LEU A 104 8.28 25.90 14.70
N GLU A 105 6.98 26.14 14.84
CA GLU A 105 6.26 26.00 16.11
C GLU A 105 5.63 24.60 16.23
N PRO A 106 5.36 24.11 17.45
CA PRO A 106 4.75 22.80 17.64
C PRO A 106 3.35 22.70 17.00
N GLY A 107 3.05 21.57 16.36
CA GLY A 107 1.77 21.33 15.68
C GLY A 107 0.70 20.61 16.50
N ASN A 108 1.04 20.13 17.71
CA ASN A 108 0.13 19.41 18.61
C ASN A 108 0.04 20.13 19.96
N GLY A 109 -0.57 21.32 19.96
CA GLY A 109 -0.58 22.21 21.13
C GLY A 109 0.84 22.70 21.43
N ASP A 110 1.33 22.43 22.64
CA ASP A 110 2.69 22.80 23.05
C ASP A 110 3.75 21.72 22.71
N SER A 111 3.37 20.68 21.96
CA SER A 111 4.23 19.52 21.61
C SER A 111 4.40 19.36 20.09
N TYR A 112 5.60 18.98 19.65
CA TYR A 112 5.84 18.55 18.26
C TYR A 112 5.38 17.10 18.03
N VAL A 113 5.11 16.36 19.10
CA VAL A 113 4.79 14.94 19.07
C VAL A 113 3.33 14.72 19.42
N GLN A 114 2.65 13.91 18.61
CA GLN A 114 1.32 13.37 18.89
C GLN A 114 1.44 11.86 19.06
N GLU A 115 1.11 11.37 20.25
CA GLU A 115 1.08 9.93 20.54
C GLU A 115 -0.09 9.25 19.82
N VAL A 116 0.18 8.07 19.25
CA VAL A 116 -0.78 7.25 18.52
C VAL A 116 -0.79 5.86 19.15
N PRO A 117 -1.84 5.50 19.90
CA PRO A 117 -2.01 4.16 20.43
C PRO A 117 -2.23 3.16 19.29
N LEU A 118 -1.39 2.14 19.22
CA LEU A 118 -1.47 1.04 18.27
C LEU A 118 -1.55 -0.29 19.02
N ALA A 119 -1.98 -1.33 18.33
CA ALA A 119 -1.74 -2.71 18.73
C ALA A 119 -0.66 -3.30 17.82
N SER A 120 0.26 -4.04 18.42
CA SER A 120 1.18 -4.94 17.72
C SER A 120 0.66 -6.36 17.84
N VAL A 121 0.60 -7.08 16.72
CA VAL A 121 0.30 -8.51 16.67
C VAL A 121 1.45 -9.20 15.96
N ASN A 122 2.21 -9.99 16.70
CA ASN A 122 3.37 -10.72 16.19
C ASN A 122 3.11 -12.23 16.29
N LEU A 123 3.09 -12.93 15.15
CA LEU A 123 2.95 -14.37 15.12
C LEU A 123 4.23 -15.03 15.65
N VAL A 124 4.12 -15.88 16.67
CA VAL A 124 5.28 -16.49 17.34
C VAL A 124 5.47 -17.97 17.04
N ASN A 125 4.47 -18.65 16.46
CA ASN A 125 4.60 -20.01 15.96
C ASN A 125 4.88 -20.05 14.45
N LYS A 126 5.20 -21.25 13.94
CA LYS A 126 5.31 -21.55 12.51
C LYS A 126 4.14 -22.45 12.10
N PRO A 127 2.95 -21.89 11.87
CA PRO A 127 1.74 -22.67 11.66
C PRO A 127 1.79 -23.49 10.37
N GLU A 128 1.41 -24.76 10.41
CA GLU A 128 1.06 -25.49 9.19
C GLU A 128 -0.39 -25.12 8.80
N LEU A 129 -0.62 -24.87 7.52
CA LEU A 129 -1.98 -24.76 6.97
C LEU A 129 -2.33 -26.10 6.34
N VAL A 130 -3.36 -26.76 6.88
CA VAL A 130 -3.76 -28.11 6.47
C VAL A 130 -5.08 -28.04 5.71
N PHE A 131 -5.12 -28.67 4.54
CA PHE A 131 -6.34 -28.89 3.77
C PHE A 131 -6.68 -30.38 3.71
N SER A 132 -7.90 -30.73 4.11
CA SER A 132 -8.39 -32.12 4.22
C SER A 132 -9.66 -32.36 3.42
N GLY A 133 -10.01 -33.64 3.24
CA GLY A 133 -11.27 -34.08 2.60
C GLY A 133 -11.23 -34.20 1.08
N GLY A 134 -10.10 -33.87 0.43
CA GLY A 134 -9.89 -34.08 -1.00
C GLY A 134 -9.37 -35.48 -1.35
N GLU A 135 -8.99 -35.70 -2.60
CA GLU A 135 -8.39 -36.96 -3.03
C GLU A 135 -7.01 -37.20 -2.39
N GLY A 136 -6.81 -38.39 -1.80
CA GLY A 136 -5.54 -38.83 -1.21
C GLY A 136 -5.33 -38.30 0.20
N GLU A 137 -4.06 -38.14 0.59
CA GLU A 137 -3.69 -37.62 1.92
C GLU A 137 -3.94 -36.10 2.03
N ASP A 138 -4.09 -35.65 3.28
CA ASP A 138 -4.21 -34.23 3.63
C ASP A 138 -3.02 -33.44 3.10
N MET A 139 -3.32 -32.26 2.54
CA MET A 139 -2.32 -31.35 2.01
C MET A 139 -1.85 -30.41 3.12
N LYS A 140 -0.56 -30.38 3.39
CA LYS A 140 0.04 -29.50 4.41
C LYS A 140 0.96 -28.49 3.74
N LEU A 141 0.81 -27.22 4.10
CA LEU A 141 1.62 -26.12 3.57
C LEU A 141 2.53 -25.57 4.65
N ALA A 142 3.83 -25.50 4.32
CA ALA A 142 4.85 -24.93 5.20
C ALA A 142 4.75 -23.40 5.24
N TYR A 143 4.85 -22.85 6.45
CA TYR A 143 4.85 -21.41 6.69
C TYR A 143 6.10 -20.74 6.12
N ILE A 144 5.91 -19.64 5.38
CA ILE A 144 6.90 -18.87 4.60
C ILE A 144 7.17 -19.46 3.23
N GLU A 145 7.39 -20.76 3.10
CA GLU A 145 7.71 -21.36 1.79
C GLU A 145 6.46 -21.46 0.90
N ASP A 146 5.37 -22.02 1.42
CA ASP A 146 4.19 -22.38 0.61
C ASP A 146 3.00 -21.46 0.89
N GLN A 147 2.94 -20.92 2.11
CA GLN A 147 1.89 -20.07 2.61
C GLN A 147 2.41 -19.02 3.59
N VAL A 148 1.70 -17.90 3.70
CA VAL A 148 1.85 -16.97 4.83
C VAL A 148 0.47 -16.65 5.37
N VAL A 149 0.21 -17.05 6.60
CA VAL A 149 -1.02 -16.75 7.36
C VAL A 149 -0.71 -15.83 8.54
N TRP A 150 -1.68 -15.01 8.90
CA TRP A 150 -1.67 -14.14 10.07
C TRP A 150 -3.11 -13.91 10.54
N THR A 151 -3.24 -13.09 11.59
CA THR A 151 -4.53 -12.55 12.00
C THR A 151 -4.42 -11.05 12.24
N ARG A 152 -5.50 -10.33 11.95
CA ARG A 152 -5.67 -8.93 12.36
C ARG A 152 -6.37 -8.81 13.72
N GLN A 153 -6.87 -9.91 14.28
CA GLN A 153 -7.42 -9.92 15.62
C GLN A 153 -6.32 -9.68 16.65
N GLN A 154 -6.60 -8.85 17.65
CA GLN A 154 -5.63 -8.39 18.65
C GLN A 154 -5.65 -9.32 19.88
N VAL A 155 -5.48 -10.62 19.63
CA VAL A 155 -5.60 -11.70 20.61
C VAL A 155 -4.40 -12.65 20.53
N ALA A 156 -4.15 -13.36 21.63
CA ALA A 156 -3.01 -14.27 21.74
C ALA A 156 -3.17 -15.55 20.91
N GLU A 157 -4.39 -15.93 20.56
CA GLU A 157 -4.66 -17.19 19.87
C GLU A 157 -5.89 -17.06 18.98
N VAL A 158 -5.79 -17.60 17.76
CA VAL A 158 -6.91 -17.82 16.85
C VAL A 158 -6.71 -19.12 16.10
N ALA A 159 -7.81 -19.75 15.70
CA ALA A 159 -7.77 -20.93 14.87
C ALA A 159 -8.91 -20.95 13.86
N ILE A 160 -8.69 -21.70 12.78
CA ILE A 160 -9.76 -22.33 12.01
C ILE A 160 -9.58 -23.83 12.17
N ASP A 161 -10.69 -24.53 12.46
CA ASP A 161 -10.68 -25.98 12.60
C ASP A 161 -11.75 -26.58 11.69
N ASN A 162 -11.32 -27.38 10.73
CA ASN A 162 -12.18 -28.10 9.79
C ASN A 162 -13.16 -27.16 9.06
N SER A 163 -12.72 -25.93 8.79
CA SER A 163 -13.50 -24.87 8.16
C SER A 163 -13.71 -25.18 6.67
N GLU A 164 -14.95 -25.25 6.22
CA GLU A 164 -15.27 -25.61 4.83
C GLU A 164 -14.68 -24.60 3.83
N LEU A 165 -14.14 -25.11 2.72
CA LEU A 165 -13.57 -24.28 1.67
C LEU A 165 -14.59 -23.90 0.59
N ILE A 166 -14.64 -22.60 0.29
CA ILE A 166 -15.45 -22.06 -0.81
C ILE A 166 -14.55 -21.19 -1.69
N PHE A 167 -14.46 -21.53 -2.98
CA PHE A 167 -13.82 -20.68 -3.96
C PHE A 167 -14.79 -19.58 -4.40
N VAL A 168 -14.44 -18.32 -4.15
CA VAL A 168 -15.32 -17.16 -4.40
C VAL A 168 -14.80 -16.27 -5.54
N GLY A 169 -14.09 -16.84 -6.51
CA GLY A 169 -13.60 -16.05 -7.66
C GLY A 169 -12.68 -14.92 -7.19
N TYR A 170 -13.01 -13.68 -7.53
CA TYR A 170 -12.25 -12.51 -7.10
C TYR A 170 -12.68 -11.96 -5.73
N GLY A 171 -13.72 -12.53 -5.10
CA GLY A 171 -14.22 -12.10 -3.80
C GLY A 171 -14.76 -10.67 -3.83
N ILE A 172 -15.41 -10.29 -4.94
CA ILE A 172 -15.91 -8.93 -5.17
C ILE A 172 -17.41 -8.85 -4.90
N SER A 173 -17.83 -7.81 -4.18
CA SER A 173 -19.19 -7.31 -4.15
C SER A 173 -19.20 -5.83 -4.55
N ALA A 174 -19.66 -5.57 -5.77
CA ALA A 174 -19.71 -4.25 -6.41
C ALA A 174 -21.09 -4.08 -7.08
N PRO A 175 -22.15 -3.79 -6.31
CA PRO A 175 -23.51 -3.63 -6.84
C PRO A 175 -23.62 -2.56 -7.92
N GLU A 176 -22.80 -1.51 -7.85
CA GLU A 176 -22.74 -0.45 -8.86
C GLU A 176 -22.12 -0.90 -10.20
N ARG A 177 -21.62 -2.14 -10.25
CA ARG A 177 -21.04 -2.81 -11.43
C ARG A 177 -21.74 -4.12 -11.77
N ASP A 178 -22.92 -4.37 -11.19
CA ASP A 178 -23.69 -5.60 -11.33
C ASP A 178 -22.85 -6.88 -11.06
N TRP A 179 -21.92 -6.81 -10.11
CA TRP A 179 -20.98 -7.90 -9.80
C TRP A 179 -21.04 -8.29 -8.32
N ASP A 180 -21.30 -9.57 -8.05
CA ASP A 180 -21.24 -10.11 -6.69
C ASP A 180 -20.84 -11.60 -6.70
N ASP A 181 -19.57 -11.86 -6.38
CA ASP A 181 -19.00 -13.22 -6.31
C ASP A 181 -19.56 -14.02 -5.13
N TYR A 182 -20.14 -13.34 -4.14
CA TYR A 182 -20.80 -13.95 -2.98
C TYR A 182 -22.30 -14.22 -3.22
N ALA A 183 -22.83 -13.88 -4.40
CA ALA A 183 -24.26 -13.98 -4.68
C ALA A 183 -24.76 -15.44 -4.62
N GLY A 184 -25.62 -15.72 -3.64
CA GLY A 184 -26.27 -17.02 -3.46
C GLY A 184 -25.43 -18.04 -2.70
N VAL A 185 -24.36 -17.62 -2.02
CA VAL A 185 -23.54 -18.48 -1.15
C VAL A 185 -23.47 -17.92 0.27
N ASP A 186 -23.53 -18.79 1.26
CA ASP A 186 -23.27 -18.45 2.65
C ASP A 186 -21.85 -18.88 3.03
N VAL A 187 -21.00 -17.91 3.36
CA VAL A 187 -19.60 -18.13 3.75
C VAL A 187 -19.37 -17.94 5.24
N ALA A 188 -20.43 -17.68 6.03
CA ALA A 188 -20.29 -17.48 7.47
C ALA A 188 -19.67 -18.72 8.14
N GLY A 189 -18.63 -18.51 8.95
CA GLY A 189 -17.89 -19.56 9.63
C GLY A 189 -17.01 -20.44 8.73
N LYS A 190 -16.92 -20.14 7.43
CA LYS A 190 -16.18 -20.93 6.43
C LYS A 190 -14.90 -20.21 6.00
N THR A 191 -14.05 -20.90 5.26
CA THR A 191 -12.81 -20.34 4.72
C THR A 191 -12.97 -20.11 3.22
N VAL A 192 -12.83 -18.86 2.80
CA VAL A 192 -12.93 -18.49 1.38
C VAL A 192 -11.56 -18.51 0.70
N VAL A 193 -11.51 -19.03 -0.52
CA VAL A 193 -10.33 -19.02 -1.39
C VAL A 193 -10.56 -18.03 -2.52
N ILE A 194 -9.64 -17.09 -2.70
CA ILE A 194 -9.86 -15.87 -3.49
C ILE A 194 -8.71 -15.64 -4.50
N LEU A 195 -9.05 -15.22 -5.71
CA LEU A 195 -8.07 -14.74 -6.70
C LEU A 195 -7.62 -13.32 -6.37
N VAL A 196 -6.32 -13.05 -6.52
CA VAL A 196 -5.76 -11.69 -6.42
C VAL A 196 -6.18 -10.84 -7.63
N ASN A 197 -6.26 -9.52 -7.45
CA ASN A 197 -6.68 -8.53 -8.46
C ASN A 197 -8.17 -8.67 -8.83
N ASP A 198 -8.61 -8.16 -9.99
CA ASP A 198 -10.01 -8.12 -10.41
C ASP A 198 -10.19 -8.63 -11.86
N PRO A 199 -11.45 -8.88 -12.30
CA PRO A 199 -11.74 -9.36 -13.65
C PRO A 199 -11.26 -8.43 -14.77
N GLY A 200 -11.11 -7.12 -14.51
CA GLY A 200 -10.63 -6.15 -15.49
C GLY A 200 -9.21 -6.44 -15.91
N PHE A 201 -8.33 -6.71 -14.95
CA PHE A 201 -6.96 -7.10 -15.26
C PHE A 201 -6.91 -8.43 -16.01
N ALA A 202 -7.78 -9.39 -15.68
CA ALA A 202 -7.77 -10.71 -16.31
C ALA A 202 -8.33 -10.75 -17.74
N THR A 203 -9.21 -9.81 -18.07
CA THR A 203 -9.83 -9.67 -19.41
C THR A 203 -9.16 -8.61 -20.27
N GLN A 204 -8.45 -7.65 -19.64
CA GLN A 204 -7.90 -6.45 -20.28
C GLN A 204 -8.97 -5.53 -20.88
N ASP A 205 -10.24 -5.74 -20.51
CA ASP A 205 -11.37 -4.98 -21.00
C ASP A 205 -11.52 -3.67 -20.20
N PRO A 206 -11.40 -2.48 -20.81
CA PRO A 206 -11.54 -1.22 -20.09
C PRO A 206 -12.94 -1.00 -19.49
N ASP A 207 -13.97 -1.63 -20.05
CA ASP A 207 -15.34 -1.49 -19.55
C ASP A 207 -15.60 -2.41 -18.35
N LEU A 208 -14.79 -3.45 -18.17
CA LEU A 208 -14.82 -4.34 -17.02
C LEU A 208 -13.72 -3.93 -16.03
N PHE A 209 -14.11 -3.35 -14.90
CA PHE A 209 -13.17 -2.96 -13.84
C PHE A 209 -11.96 -2.12 -14.31
N ASN A 210 -12.14 -1.23 -15.29
CA ASN A 210 -11.09 -0.33 -15.78
C ASN A 210 -9.89 -1.07 -16.42
N GLY A 211 -10.06 -2.30 -16.87
CA GLY A 211 -9.02 -3.09 -17.54
C GLY A 211 -7.76 -3.25 -16.70
N ASN A 212 -6.64 -2.72 -17.18
CA ASN A 212 -5.33 -2.86 -16.51
C ASN A 212 -5.17 -2.03 -15.23
N ALA A 213 -6.03 -1.04 -15.00
CA ALA A 213 -5.90 -0.17 -13.84
C ALA A 213 -6.45 -0.86 -12.59
N MET A 214 -5.58 -1.13 -11.61
CA MET A 214 -5.99 -1.73 -10.33
C MET A 214 -7.10 -0.91 -9.68
N THR A 215 -8.25 -1.56 -9.47
CA THR A 215 -9.39 -0.94 -8.78
C THR A 215 -9.29 -1.16 -7.26
N TYR A 216 -10.20 -0.55 -6.51
CA TYR A 216 -10.37 -0.87 -5.08
C TYR A 216 -10.63 -2.37 -4.85
N TYR A 217 -11.43 -2.99 -5.73
CA TYR A 217 -11.83 -4.40 -5.68
C TYR A 217 -10.68 -5.39 -5.95
N GLY A 218 -9.67 -4.95 -6.69
CA GLY A 218 -8.47 -5.75 -6.95
C GLY A 218 -7.51 -5.82 -5.76
N ARG A 219 -7.65 -4.91 -4.77
CA ARG A 219 -6.76 -4.86 -3.60
C ARG A 219 -7.03 -6.01 -2.65
N TRP A 220 -5.96 -6.63 -2.16
CA TRP A 220 -6.04 -7.71 -1.17
C TRP A 220 -6.72 -7.27 0.14
N THR A 221 -6.52 -6.01 0.57
CA THR A 221 -7.17 -5.46 1.78
C THR A 221 -8.68 -5.55 1.67
N TYR A 222 -9.22 -5.12 0.52
CA TYR A 222 -10.65 -5.22 0.24
C TYR A 222 -11.15 -6.66 0.33
N LYS A 223 -10.40 -7.63 -0.21
CA LYS A 223 -10.81 -9.05 -0.23
C LYS A 223 -10.93 -9.61 1.18
N PHE A 224 -9.97 -9.31 2.06
CA PHE A 224 -10.03 -9.71 3.47
C PHE A 224 -11.17 -9.00 4.21
N ASP A 225 -11.34 -7.69 4.00
CA ASP A 225 -12.43 -6.93 4.62
C ASP A 225 -13.80 -7.42 4.17
N GLU A 226 -13.98 -7.72 2.88
CA GLU A 226 -15.24 -8.23 2.37
C GLU A 226 -15.53 -9.64 2.87
N ALA A 227 -14.53 -10.54 2.90
CA ALA A 227 -14.69 -11.86 3.50
C ALA A 227 -15.11 -11.77 4.98
N ALA A 228 -14.48 -10.88 5.75
CA ALA A 228 -14.85 -10.60 7.13
C ALA A 228 -16.27 -10.03 7.27
N ARG A 229 -16.68 -9.09 6.40
CA ARG A 229 -18.07 -8.57 6.36
C ARG A 229 -19.10 -9.66 6.11
N ARG A 230 -18.73 -10.71 5.38
CA ARG A 230 -19.58 -11.89 5.13
C ARG A 230 -19.50 -12.95 6.23
N GLY A 231 -18.71 -12.72 7.28
CA GLY A 231 -18.56 -13.61 8.44
C GLY A 231 -17.67 -14.82 8.17
N ALA A 232 -16.81 -14.79 7.15
CA ALA A 232 -15.87 -15.89 6.90
C ALA A 232 -14.92 -16.05 8.09
N ALA A 233 -14.70 -17.30 8.51
CA ALA A 233 -13.72 -17.63 9.56
C ALA A 233 -12.28 -17.54 9.03
N GLY A 234 -12.09 -17.79 7.73
CA GLY A 234 -10.79 -17.65 7.08
C GLY A 234 -10.89 -17.03 5.69
N ALA A 235 -9.83 -16.36 5.26
CA ALA A 235 -9.72 -15.82 3.91
C ALA A 235 -8.31 -16.04 3.36
N ILE A 236 -8.22 -16.79 2.27
CA ILE A 236 -6.95 -17.20 1.66
C ILE A 236 -6.89 -16.68 0.23
N ILE A 237 -5.92 -15.82 -0.06
CA ILE A 237 -5.66 -15.32 -1.41
C ILE A 237 -4.66 -16.23 -2.11
N ILE A 238 -4.93 -16.54 -3.37
CA ILE A 238 -3.97 -17.22 -4.25
C ILE A 238 -3.01 -16.17 -4.80
N HIS A 239 -1.73 -16.29 -4.45
CA HIS A 239 -0.69 -15.46 -5.03
C HIS A 239 -0.51 -15.81 -6.50
N ASP A 240 -0.49 -14.80 -7.36
CA ASP A 240 -0.03 -14.89 -8.74
C ASP A 240 0.74 -13.61 -9.07
N THR A 241 2.02 -13.77 -9.46
CA THR A 241 2.97 -12.66 -9.65
C THR A 241 2.47 -11.59 -10.62
N ARG A 242 1.81 -11.97 -11.72
CA ARG A 242 1.35 -11.00 -12.72
C ARG A 242 0.24 -10.10 -12.19
N PRO A 243 -0.90 -10.62 -11.71
CA PRO A 243 -1.97 -9.81 -11.14
C PRO A 243 -1.60 -9.16 -9.80
N ALA A 244 -0.68 -9.74 -9.01
CA ALA A 244 -0.19 -9.10 -7.79
C ALA A 244 0.81 -7.96 -8.07
N ALA A 245 1.50 -7.98 -9.22
CA ALA A 245 2.60 -7.08 -9.59
C ALA A 245 3.87 -7.19 -8.73
N TYR A 246 3.99 -8.23 -7.89
CA TYR A 246 5.16 -8.52 -7.08
C TYR A 246 5.33 -10.03 -6.84
N GLY A 247 6.58 -10.45 -6.59
CA GLY A 247 6.91 -11.84 -6.29
C GLY A 247 6.52 -12.27 -4.88
N TRP A 248 6.63 -13.58 -4.60
CA TRP A 248 6.30 -14.17 -3.30
C TRP A 248 7.09 -13.56 -2.13
N SER A 249 8.34 -13.16 -2.36
CA SER A 249 9.17 -12.52 -1.33
C SER A 249 8.55 -11.23 -0.76
N THR A 250 7.76 -10.50 -1.56
CA THR A 250 7.03 -9.33 -1.05
C THR A 250 5.93 -9.75 -0.08
N VAL A 251 5.24 -10.87 -0.31
CA VAL A 251 4.25 -11.41 0.64
C VAL A 251 4.94 -11.80 1.93
N VAL A 252 6.02 -12.59 1.85
CA VAL A 252 6.81 -12.99 3.02
C VAL A 252 7.25 -11.77 3.82
N ASN A 253 8.00 -10.84 3.20
CA ASN A 253 8.55 -9.69 3.89
C ASN A 253 7.51 -8.71 4.45
N SER A 254 6.26 -8.73 3.94
CA SER A 254 5.19 -7.86 4.44
C SER A 254 4.48 -8.44 5.67
N TRP A 255 4.41 -9.77 5.76
CA TRP A 255 3.53 -10.45 6.71
C TRP A 255 4.29 -11.33 7.72
N THR A 256 5.61 -11.49 7.56
CA THR A 256 6.46 -12.09 8.58
C THR A 256 7.03 -11.01 9.49
N GLY A 257 6.62 -11.01 10.76
CA GLY A 257 7.03 -10.05 11.79
C GLY A 257 5.86 -9.27 12.38
N PRO A 258 6.14 -8.36 13.34
CA PRO A 258 5.10 -7.61 14.04
C PRO A 258 4.25 -6.76 13.09
N GLN A 259 2.93 -6.97 13.16
CA GLN A 259 1.95 -6.19 12.41
C GLN A 259 1.35 -5.12 13.32
N PHE A 260 1.31 -3.87 12.83
CA PHE A 260 0.79 -2.75 13.60
C PHE A 260 -0.52 -2.26 13.03
N ALA A 261 -1.52 -2.08 13.88
CA ALA A 261 -2.82 -1.52 13.54
C ALA A 261 -3.31 -0.59 14.65
N LEU A 262 -4.33 0.22 14.38
CA LEU A 262 -5.05 0.91 15.45
C LEU A 262 -5.65 -0.11 16.43
N VAL A 263 -5.75 0.25 17.71
CA VAL A 263 -6.46 -0.58 18.69
C VAL A 263 -7.91 -0.75 18.24
N LEU A 264 -8.33 -2.00 18.01
CA LEU A 264 -9.64 -2.32 17.45
C LEU A 264 -10.68 -2.50 18.57
N PRO A 265 -11.94 -2.07 18.37
CA PRO A 265 -13.05 -2.45 19.22
C PRO A 265 -13.16 -3.97 19.31
N ASP A 266 -13.42 -4.48 20.52
CA ASP A 266 -13.54 -5.91 20.82
C ASP A 266 -12.40 -6.77 20.22
N LYS A 267 -11.19 -6.18 20.16
CA LYS A 267 -9.97 -6.80 19.62
C LYS A 267 -10.13 -7.32 18.18
N GLY A 268 -11.09 -6.80 17.41
CA GLY A 268 -11.35 -7.22 16.04
C GLY A 268 -12.11 -8.54 15.91
N ALA A 269 -12.91 -8.95 16.89
CA ALA A 269 -13.68 -10.21 16.87
C ALA A 269 -14.62 -10.40 15.66
N ASN A 270 -14.91 -9.34 14.91
CA ASN A 270 -15.68 -9.37 13.66
C ASN A 270 -14.82 -9.60 12.40
N LEU A 271 -13.50 -9.67 12.53
CA LEU A 271 -12.58 -10.00 11.44
C LEU A 271 -12.47 -11.52 11.27
N ALA A 272 -12.02 -11.97 10.11
CA ALA A 272 -11.68 -13.38 9.92
C ALA A 272 -10.62 -13.80 10.95
N ASN A 273 -10.74 -15.03 11.47
CA ASN A 273 -9.77 -15.57 12.42
C ASN A 273 -8.40 -15.68 11.76
N VAL A 274 -8.36 -16.17 10.51
CA VAL A 274 -7.12 -16.39 9.76
C VAL A 274 -7.22 -15.74 8.38
N GLU A 275 -6.25 -14.88 8.09
CA GLU A 275 -6.03 -14.32 6.75
C GLU A 275 -4.71 -14.87 6.22
N GLY A 276 -4.60 -15.02 4.90
CA GLY A 276 -3.36 -15.51 4.36
C GLY A 276 -3.25 -15.51 2.85
N TRP A 277 -2.07 -15.89 2.40
CA TRP A 277 -1.77 -16.18 1.01
C TRP A 277 -1.22 -17.60 0.88
N ILE A 278 -1.51 -18.25 -0.23
CA ILE A 278 -0.83 -19.47 -0.67
C ILE A 278 -0.18 -19.23 -2.03
N THR A 279 0.91 -19.93 -2.31
CA THR A 279 1.56 -19.89 -3.63
C THR A 279 0.66 -20.47 -4.72
N LYS A 280 0.78 -19.97 -5.97
CA LYS A 280 -0.03 -20.44 -7.10
C LYS A 280 0.10 -21.95 -7.34
N ASP A 281 1.30 -22.50 -7.20
CA ASP A 281 1.56 -23.91 -7.46
C ASP A 281 0.84 -24.80 -6.45
N HIS A 282 0.86 -24.43 -5.17
CA HIS A 282 0.08 -25.12 -4.15
C HIS A 282 -1.43 -24.89 -4.30
N ALA A 283 -1.86 -23.73 -4.78
CA ALA A 283 -3.26 -23.54 -5.16
C ALA A 283 -3.68 -24.50 -6.28
N ARG A 284 -2.83 -24.75 -7.30
CA ARG A 284 -3.13 -25.75 -8.34
C ARG A 284 -3.34 -27.14 -7.75
N THR A 285 -2.48 -27.56 -6.83
CA THR A 285 -2.61 -28.85 -6.15
C THR A 285 -3.86 -28.92 -5.29
N LEU A 286 -4.19 -27.85 -4.56
CA LEU A 286 -5.41 -27.75 -3.76
C LEU A 286 -6.67 -27.93 -4.63
N PHE A 287 -6.73 -27.23 -5.77
CA PHE A 287 -7.88 -27.33 -6.68
C PHE A 287 -7.97 -28.72 -7.29
N ALA A 288 -6.85 -29.31 -7.71
CA ALA A 288 -6.83 -30.68 -8.24
C ALA A 288 -7.35 -31.70 -7.21
N LYS A 289 -6.97 -31.56 -5.92
CA LYS A 289 -7.49 -32.41 -4.83
C LYS A 289 -8.98 -32.21 -4.56
N ALA A 290 -9.52 -31.04 -4.86
CA ALA A 290 -10.95 -30.74 -4.83
C ALA A 290 -11.70 -31.23 -6.08
N GLY A 291 -11.03 -31.89 -7.03
CA GLY A 291 -11.62 -32.28 -8.31
C GLY A 291 -11.88 -31.10 -9.26
N LEU A 292 -11.17 -29.98 -9.07
CA LEU A 292 -11.30 -28.74 -9.84
C LEU A 292 -10.00 -28.46 -10.62
N ASP A 293 -10.10 -27.69 -11.70
CA ASP A 293 -8.94 -27.16 -12.41
C ASP A 293 -8.80 -25.64 -12.14
N LEU A 294 -7.63 -25.21 -11.67
CA LEU A 294 -7.41 -23.81 -11.30
C LEU A 294 -7.51 -22.87 -12.51
N ASP A 295 -7.02 -23.24 -13.69
CA ASP A 295 -7.06 -22.38 -14.87
C ASP A 295 -8.49 -22.23 -15.41
N GLU A 296 -9.28 -23.30 -15.37
CA GLU A 296 -10.72 -23.23 -15.63
C GLU A 296 -11.43 -22.32 -14.62
N MET A 297 -11.06 -22.37 -13.35
CA MET A 297 -11.63 -21.51 -12.31
C MET A 297 -11.28 -20.04 -12.55
N TYR A 298 -10.05 -19.72 -12.98
CA TYR A 298 -9.70 -18.38 -13.47
C TYR A 298 -10.56 -17.95 -14.66
N ALA A 299 -10.73 -18.85 -15.64
CA ALA A 299 -11.51 -18.56 -16.84
C ALA A 299 -12.99 -18.29 -16.54
N LYS A 300 -13.58 -19.03 -15.58
CA LYS A 300 -14.96 -18.85 -15.12
C LYS A 300 -15.11 -17.60 -14.25
N ALA A 301 -14.18 -17.35 -13.33
CA ALA A 301 -14.25 -16.23 -12.37
C ALA A 301 -14.15 -14.85 -13.03
N ARG A 302 -13.52 -14.73 -14.21
CA ARG A 302 -13.43 -13.46 -14.94
C ARG A 302 -14.66 -13.13 -15.81
N GLN A 303 -15.68 -13.99 -15.82
CA GLN A 303 -16.91 -13.77 -16.58
C GLN A 303 -18.04 -13.25 -15.68
N PRO A 304 -18.86 -12.29 -16.15
CA PRO A 304 -20.07 -11.88 -15.43
C PRO A 304 -20.97 -13.07 -15.09
N GLY A 305 -21.54 -13.06 -13.90
CA GLY A 305 -22.45 -14.13 -13.44
C GLY A 305 -21.76 -15.39 -12.91
N PHE A 306 -20.44 -15.36 -12.68
CA PHE A 306 -19.73 -16.39 -11.93
C PHE A 306 -20.44 -16.72 -10.60
N LYS A 307 -20.36 -17.99 -10.19
CA LYS A 307 -20.93 -18.49 -8.95
C LYS A 307 -19.85 -19.17 -8.13
N ALA A 308 -19.80 -18.83 -6.84
CA ALA A 308 -18.89 -19.46 -5.90
C ALA A 308 -19.04 -20.99 -5.90
N VAL A 309 -17.92 -21.68 -5.73
CA VAL A 309 -17.82 -23.14 -5.83
C VAL A 309 -17.42 -23.69 -4.48
N ALA A 310 -18.29 -24.52 -3.88
CA ALA A 310 -17.93 -25.32 -2.74
C ALA A 310 -16.87 -26.36 -3.15
N MET A 311 -15.73 -26.37 -2.48
CA MET A 311 -14.59 -27.22 -2.89
C MET A 311 -14.66 -28.64 -2.31
N GLY A 312 -15.62 -28.92 -1.43
CA GLY A 312 -15.73 -30.23 -0.76
C GLY A 312 -14.56 -30.55 0.18
N MET A 313 -13.74 -29.55 0.50
CA MET A 313 -12.55 -29.66 1.33
C MET A 313 -12.65 -28.74 2.56
N LYS A 314 -11.78 -28.94 3.53
CA LYS A 314 -11.73 -28.16 4.77
C LYS A 314 -10.33 -27.64 5.04
N ALA A 315 -10.23 -26.54 5.78
CA ALA A 315 -8.98 -25.95 6.24
C ALA A 315 -8.86 -25.95 7.77
N SER A 316 -7.66 -26.26 8.26
CA SER A 316 -7.29 -26.13 9.67
C SER A 316 -5.94 -25.44 9.82
N THR A 317 -5.83 -24.51 10.76
CA THR A 317 -4.57 -23.94 11.24
C THR A 317 -4.79 -23.22 12.57
N GLU A 318 -3.71 -23.05 13.33
CA GLU A 318 -3.72 -22.44 14.66
C GLU A 318 -2.58 -21.42 14.74
N LEU A 319 -2.90 -20.20 15.16
CA LEU A 319 -1.95 -19.09 15.26
C LEU A 319 -1.80 -18.71 16.72
N PHE A 320 -0.55 -18.65 17.18
CA PHE A 320 -0.19 -18.12 18.49
C PHE A 320 0.53 -16.80 18.29
N ASN A 321 0.03 -15.74 18.92
CA ASN A 321 0.51 -14.38 18.76
C ASN A 321 0.95 -13.77 20.10
N GLU A 322 1.97 -12.92 20.03
CA GLU A 322 2.17 -11.86 21.00
C GLU A 322 1.36 -10.65 20.54
N ALA A 323 0.29 -10.35 21.27
CA ALA A 323 -0.57 -9.20 21.01
C ALA A 323 -0.47 -8.19 22.16
N GLU A 324 0.00 -6.98 21.87
CA GLU A 324 0.22 -5.93 22.86
C GLU A 324 -0.18 -4.55 22.35
N ASN A 325 -0.56 -3.66 23.27
CA ASN A 325 -0.76 -2.26 22.94
C ASN A 325 0.59 -1.54 23.02
N VAL A 326 0.94 -0.82 21.96
CA VAL A 326 2.14 -0.01 21.86
C VAL A 326 1.78 1.44 21.55
N THR A 327 2.73 2.36 21.68
CA THR A 327 2.53 3.77 21.33
C THR A 327 3.53 4.18 20.27
N SER A 328 3.03 4.60 19.13
CA SER A 328 3.79 5.25 18.07
C SER A 328 3.62 6.77 18.14
N ARG A 329 4.34 7.52 17.31
CA ARG A 329 4.41 8.99 17.41
C ARG A 329 4.37 9.62 16.03
N ASN A 330 3.36 10.47 15.80
CA ASN A 330 3.42 11.44 14.70
C ASN A 330 4.28 12.64 15.14
N VAL A 331 5.01 13.25 14.20
CA VAL A 331 5.74 14.51 14.42
C VAL A 331 5.13 15.61 13.54
N THR A 332 4.77 16.74 14.13
CA THR A 332 4.07 17.83 13.46
C THR A 332 4.57 19.20 13.93
N ALA A 333 4.68 20.14 12.98
CA ALA A 333 5.05 21.53 13.21
C ALA A 333 4.26 22.45 12.27
N VAL A 334 4.18 23.72 12.62
CA VAL A 334 3.46 24.74 11.85
C VAL A 334 4.34 25.96 11.56
N VAL A 335 4.17 26.51 10.36
CA VAL A 335 4.67 27.84 9.98
C VAL A 335 3.58 28.85 10.36
N LYS A 336 3.93 29.92 11.05
CA LYS A 336 3.01 31.03 11.35
C LYS A 336 2.90 32.00 10.17
#